data_AF-A0A517L5B2-F1
#
_entry.id   AF-A0A517L5B2-F1
#
_cell.length_a   1.000
_cell.length_b   1.000
_cell.length_c   1.000
_cell.angle_alpha   90.00
_cell.angle_beta   90.00
_cell.angle_gamma   90.00
#
_symmetry.space_group_name_H-M   'P 1'
#
loop_
_entity.id
_entity.type
_entity.pdbx_description
1 polymer ?
#
loop_
_entity_poly.entity_id
_entity_poly.type
_entity_poly.pdbx_seq_one_letter_code
_entity_poly.pdbx_strand_id
1 'polypeptide(L)'
;MSAGDFSAIENNFVGRFGSSYPYFYTTLANLQLDIVGFLAVLGEGSVLANAQVSTLSRLVFVPRLLPAPQALLRPSRPSKLESVVGTVTGIHSGNTRDYVNAIGHLVLDAEKMPEYSIRCVKITRKSDGTVKNRRVSPQSALAVFGCIQSALLLALALVYKDGMSILAVGLLSLLSTLVGVGNKWHLRLHKRNLQGPVPKGDVVIRYPKGNFLVVQCAEEVARELYFAPETIQYLITRPGIYRLISLVGTMMIMFGVICLANAQIQLQLAFAAAYISLNAAYWVVAALPSKMNWDISCFNIEKQQFAKSEKLDAAKWAKEGDTEPPKAREMDPKTFADYNPTFTWALWRAIATTKKTGWVEHSNATPNSPAWRHWIQDAKIQAQATTYDERTGVWTVPDWDPQAALTELLQDKDFEGEASSVKTEVDAVLGAEKC
;
A
#
# COMPACT_ATOMS: atom_id res chain seq x y z
N MET A 1 23.80 51.29 18.15
CA MET A 1 24.81 50.25 17.86
C MET A 1 24.87 50.11 16.35
N SER A 2 26.00 50.49 15.78
CA SER A 2 26.20 50.72 14.34
C SER A 2 26.39 49.41 13.57
N ALA A 3 26.00 49.39 12.30
CA ALA A 3 26.09 48.28 11.35
C ALA A 3 27.54 47.81 11.02
N GLY A 4 28.55 48.24 11.80
CA GLY A 4 29.95 47.88 11.64
C GLY A 4 30.38 46.59 12.35
N ASP A 5 29.61 46.10 13.34
CA ASP A 5 30.03 44.94 14.14
C ASP A 5 29.64 43.58 13.54
N PHE A 6 28.66 43.53 12.63
CA PHE A 6 28.24 42.28 12.00
C PHE A 6 29.20 41.82 10.88
N SER A 7 29.81 42.76 10.13
CA SER A 7 30.80 42.43 9.10
C SER A 7 32.13 41.95 9.69
N ALA A 8 32.46 42.37 10.92
CA ALA A 8 33.65 41.93 11.63
C ALA A 8 33.54 40.47 12.14
N ILE A 9 32.33 40.00 12.44
CA ILE A 9 32.08 38.61 12.86
C ILE A 9 32.05 37.68 11.64
N GLU A 10 31.48 38.12 10.52
CA GLU A 10 31.44 37.36 9.26
C GLU A 10 32.86 37.16 8.66
N ASN A 11 33.68 38.21 8.69
CA ASN A 11 35.07 38.14 8.21
C ASN A 11 35.98 37.29 9.13
N ASN A 12 35.70 37.21 10.43
CA ASN A 12 36.46 36.36 11.35
C ASN A 12 36.05 34.88 11.29
N PHE A 13 34.80 34.56 10.95
CA PHE A 13 34.36 33.18 10.77
C PHE A 13 34.86 32.59 9.45
N VAL A 14 34.90 33.40 8.38
CA VAL A 14 35.43 32.99 7.06
C VAL A 14 36.96 33.02 7.03
N GLY A 15 37.60 34.01 7.69
CA GLY A 15 39.05 34.16 7.70
C GLY A 15 39.83 33.08 8.46
N ARG A 16 39.21 32.45 9.47
CA ARG A 16 39.90 31.44 10.31
C ARG A 16 39.91 30.03 9.73
N PHE A 17 39.04 29.73 8.76
CA PHE A 17 39.07 28.46 8.04
C PHE A 17 40.00 28.49 6.80
N GLY A 18 40.35 29.68 6.31
CA GLY A 18 41.20 29.83 5.12
C GLY A 18 42.69 29.56 5.32
N SER A 19 43.22 29.56 6.56
CA SER A 19 44.68 29.58 6.77
C SER A 19 45.33 28.27 7.22
N SER A 20 44.58 27.18 7.44
CA SER A 20 45.18 25.95 8.01
C SER A 20 45.18 24.70 7.14
N TYR A 21 44.44 24.63 6.03
CA TYR A 21 44.42 23.38 5.23
C TYR A 21 44.24 23.60 3.72
N PRO A 22 45.24 24.14 2.99
CA PRO A 22 45.17 24.22 1.54
C PRO A 22 44.96 22.84 0.89
N TYR A 23 45.47 21.76 1.49
CA TYR A 23 45.28 20.38 1.01
C TYR A 23 43.84 19.84 1.19
N PHE A 24 43.10 20.33 2.18
CA PHE A 24 41.72 19.88 2.44
C PHE A 24 40.75 20.48 1.42
N TYR A 25 40.90 21.77 1.10
CA TYR A 25 40.09 22.45 0.08
C TYR A 25 40.29 21.88 -1.33
N THR A 26 41.53 21.58 -1.73
CA THR A 26 41.81 20.99 -3.06
C THR A 26 41.30 19.55 -3.17
N THR A 27 41.32 18.79 -2.08
CA THR A 27 40.79 17.41 -2.04
C THR A 27 39.26 17.43 -2.10
N LEU A 28 38.60 18.34 -1.38
CA LEU A 28 37.14 18.53 -1.46
C LEU A 28 36.70 18.98 -2.86
N ALA A 29 37.45 19.88 -3.50
CA ALA A 29 37.14 20.37 -4.85
C ALA A 29 37.13 19.24 -5.91
N ASN A 30 38.02 18.25 -5.79
CA ASN A 30 38.04 17.09 -6.70
C ASN A 30 37.00 16.01 -6.34
N LEU A 31 36.64 15.88 -5.06
CA LEU A 31 35.53 15.00 -4.62
C LEU A 31 34.14 15.57 -5.03
N GLN A 32 34.07 16.86 -5.35
CA GLN A 32 32.82 17.64 -5.50
C GLN A 32 32.07 17.49 -6.82
N LEU A 33 32.76 17.22 -7.94
CA LEU A 33 32.13 17.12 -9.26
C LEU A 33 31.21 15.90 -9.38
N ASP A 34 31.58 14.77 -8.77
CA ASP A 34 30.87 13.50 -8.92
C ASP A 34 29.71 13.37 -7.93
N ILE A 35 29.91 13.77 -6.66
CA ILE A 35 28.97 13.49 -5.58
C ILE A 35 27.61 14.19 -5.74
N VAL A 36 27.58 15.42 -6.26
CA VAL A 36 26.33 16.19 -6.39
C VAL A 36 25.45 15.62 -7.51
N GLY A 37 26.07 15.23 -8.64
CA GLY A 37 25.39 14.52 -9.71
C GLY A 37 24.81 13.19 -9.24
N PHE A 38 25.58 12.42 -8.46
CA PHE A 38 25.09 11.18 -7.86
C PHE A 38 23.93 11.41 -6.88
N LEU A 39 23.99 12.41 -6.00
CA LEU A 39 22.92 12.71 -5.04
C LEU A 39 21.60 13.08 -5.71
N ALA A 40 21.65 13.73 -6.88
CA ALA A 40 20.45 14.03 -7.67
C ALA A 40 19.81 12.77 -8.28
N VAL A 41 20.60 11.72 -8.52
CA VAL A 41 20.18 10.45 -9.11
C VAL A 41 19.80 9.41 -8.04
N LEU A 42 20.35 9.52 -6.83
CA LEU A 42 20.04 8.68 -5.69
C LEU A 42 18.65 9.00 -5.11
N GLY A 43 17.97 7.99 -4.55
CA GLY A 43 16.64 8.13 -3.94
C GLY A 43 15.48 7.56 -4.78
N GLU A 44 15.77 6.85 -5.87
CA GLU A 44 14.76 6.23 -6.75
C GLU A 44 13.69 5.44 -5.98
N GLY A 45 14.08 4.57 -5.05
CA GLY A 45 13.12 3.76 -4.27
C GLY A 45 12.10 4.61 -3.48
N SER A 46 12.56 5.66 -2.80
CA SER A 46 11.71 6.55 -2.00
C SER A 46 10.76 7.38 -2.86
N VAL A 47 11.19 7.77 -4.06
CA VAL A 47 10.37 8.53 -5.02
C VAL A 47 9.32 7.63 -5.65
N LEU A 48 9.69 6.40 -6.01
CA LEU A 48 8.79 5.41 -6.59
C LEU A 48 7.69 4.98 -5.62
N ALA A 49 8.03 4.78 -4.34
CA ALA A 49 7.06 4.47 -3.30
C ALA A 49 5.95 5.53 -3.20
N ASN A 50 6.29 6.80 -3.42
CA ASN A 50 5.36 7.93 -3.36
C ASN A 50 4.80 8.36 -4.72
N ALA A 51 5.23 7.74 -5.83
CA ALA A 51 4.96 8.19 -7.19
C ALA A 51 3.47 8.26 -7.52
N GLN A 52 2.71 7.22 -7.14
CA GLN A 52 1.28 7.12 -7.44
C GLN A 52 0.48 8.25 -6.76
N VAL A 53 0.75 8.52 -5.48
CA VAL A 53 0.12 9.60 -4.72
C VAL A 53 0.55 10.97 -5.23
N SER A 54 1.84 11.14 -5.50
CA SER A 54 2.44 12.38 -6.01
C SER A 54 1.78 12.84 -7.30
N THR A 55 1.63 11.92 -8.24
CA THR A 55 1.07 12.16 -9.57
C THR A 55 -0.44 12.33 -9.57
N LEU A 56 -1.13 11.87 -8.52
CA LEU A 56 -2.56 12.14 -8.31
C LEU A 56 -2.82 13.59 -7.86
N SER A 57 -1.88 14.24 -7.14
CA SER A 57 -2.03 15.63 -6.68
C SER A 57 -1.95 16.64 -7.83
N ARG A 58 -2.64 17.79 -7.73
CA ARG A 58 -2.47 18.91 -8.67
C ARG A 58 -1.12 19.62 -8.49
N LEU A 59 -0.50 19.49 -7.32
CA LEU A 59 0.82 20.04 -7.04
C LEU A 59 1.95 19.40 -7.86
N VAL A 60 1.66 18.30 -8.58
CA VAL A 60 2.63 17.67 -9.46
C VAL A 60 3.12 18.61 -10.58
N PHE A 61 2.32 19.60 -10.99
CA PHE A 61 2.67 20.56 -12.03
C PHE A 61 3.57 21.71 -11.54
N VAL A 62 3.75 21.86 -10.23
CA VAL A 62 4.56 22.95 -9.67
C VAL A 62 6.04 22.61 -9.90
N PRO A 63 6.82 23.53 -10.51
CA PRO A 63 8.25 23.33 -10.71
C PRO A 63 8.95 23.26 -9.35
N ARG A 64 9.61 22.13 -9.11
CA ARG A 64 10.30 21.82 -7.85
C ARG A 64 11.50 20.92 -8.10
N LEU A 65 12.41 20.88 -7.14
CA LEU A 65 13.44 19.84 -7.14
C LEU A 65 12.83 18.49 -6.77
N LEU A 66 13.18 17.47 -7.55
CA LEU A 66 12.85 16.07 -7.30
C LEU A 66 14.15 15.27 -7.24
N PRO A 67 14.36 14.45 -6.20
CA PRO A 67 15.40 13.43 -6.26
C PRO A 67 15.01 12.38 -7.31
N ALA A 68 16.00 11.78 -7.97
CA ALA A 68 15.86 10.68 -8.92
C ALA A 68 14.67 10.78 -9.90
N PRO A 69 14.47 11.91 -10.61
CA PRO A 69 13.30 12.11 -11.48
C PRO A 69 13.22 11.11 -12.63
N GLN A 70 14.36 10.53 -13.05
CA GLN A 70 14.43 9.48 -14.06
C GLN A 70 13.58 8.25 -13.71
N ALA A 71 13.39 7.96 -12.42
CA ALA A 71 12.58 6.83 -11.97
C ALA A 71 11.11 6.92 -12.40
N LEU A 72 10.63 8.15 -12.64
CA LEU A 72 9.27 8.45 -13.08
C LEU A 72 9.14 8.49 -14.62
N LEU A 73 10.25 8.43 -15.36
CA LEU A 73 10.30 8.44 -16.83
C LEU A 73 10.48 7.03 -17.39
N ARG A 74 9.64 6.09 -16.93
CA ARG A 74 9.72 4.68 -17.36
C ARG A 74 9.25 4.51 -18.81
N PRO A 75 9.86 3.62 -19.62
CA PRO A 75 9.41 3.37 -20.99
C PRO A 75 7.94 2.93 -21.10
N SER A 76 7.47 2.18 -20.09
CA SER A 76 6.08 1.77 -19.92
C SER A 76 5.55 2.22 -18.56
N ARG A 77 4.39 2.88 -18.57
CA ARG A 77 3.69 3.28 -17.35
C ARG A 77 2.81 2.13 -16.84
N PRO A 78 2.67 1.96 -15.51
CA PRO A 78 1.78 0.95 -14.95
C PRO A 78 0.32 1.23 -15.32
N SER A 79 -0.42 0.21 -15.76
CA SER A 79 -1.83 0.35 -16.17
C SER A 79 -2.82 0.17 -15.02
N LYS A 80 -2.36 -0.44 -13.92
CA LYS A 80 -3.13 -0.72 -12.70
C LYS A 80 -2.30 -0.34 -11.47
N LEU A 81 -3.00 -0.12 -10.35
CA LEU A 81 -2.37 0.04 -9.05
C LEU A 81 -1.79 -1.30 -8.57
N GLU A 82 -0.86 -1.23 -7.63
CA GLU A 82 -0.21 -2.42 -7.05
C GLU A 82 -1.21 -3.14 -6.14
N SER A 83 -1.63 -4.33 -6.56
CA SER A 83 -2.56 -5.19 -5.83
C SER A 83 -1.82 -6.01 -4.77
N VAL A 84 -2.51 -6.32 -3.69
CA VAL A 84 -1.98 -7.16 -2.59
C VAL A 84 -2.43 -8.60 -2.77
N VAL A 85 -1.59 -9.55 -2.36
CA VAL A 85 -1.91 -10.99 -2.43
C VAL A 85 -3.00 -11.33 -1.41
N GLY A 86 -4.08 -11.96 -1.86
CA GLY A 86 -5.18 -12.40 -1.02
C GLY A 86 -6.39 -12.81 -1.83
N THR A 87 -7.08 -13.86 -1.39
CA THR A 87 -8.26 -14.39 -2.08
C THR A 87 -9.51 -13.63 -1.63
N VAL A 88 -10.16 -12.93 -2.54
CA VAL A 88 -11.44 -12.26 -2.35
C VAL A 88 -12.55 -13.15 -2.90
N THR A 89 -13.59 -13.44 -2.11
CA THR A 89 -14.76 -14.21 -2.55
C THR A 89 -16.05 -13.54 -2.15
N GLY A 90 -16.97 -13.39 -3.10
CA GLY A 90 -18.31 -12.86 -2.85
C GLY A 90 -19.22 -13.95 -2.27
N ILE A 91 -19.80 -13.71 -1.10
CA ILE A 91 -20.59 -14.69 -0.35
C ILE A 91 -21.86 -15.09 -1.10
N HIS A 92 -22.51 -14.13 -1.76
CA HIS A 92 -23.75 -14.35 -2.50
C HIS A 92 -23.53 -14.58 -3.99
N SER A 93 -22.50 -13.95 -4.57
CA SER A 93 -22.23 -14.01 -6.01
C SER A 93 -21.38 -15.21 -6.42
N GLY A 94 -20.64 -15.85 -5.50
CA GLY A 94 -19.67 -16.90 -5.80
C GLY A 94 -18.42 -16.44 -6.56
N ASN A 95 -18.41 -15.19 -7.06
CA ASN A 95 -17.27 -14.60 -7.76
C ASN A 95 -16.01 -14.57 -6.87
N THR A 96 -14.90 -15.02 -7.44
CA THR A 96 -13.60 -15.11 -6.75
C THR A 96 -12.51 -14.34 -7.48
N ARG A 97 -11.53 -13.84 -6.72
CA ARG A 97 -10.29 -13.25 -7.22
C ARG A 97 -9.13 -13.59 -6.31
N ASP A 98 -7.97 -13.83 -6.89
CA ASP A 98 -6.76 -14.24 -6.15
C ASP A 98 -5.91 -13.05 -5.64
N TYR A 99 -6.38 -11.83 -5.85
CA TYR A 99 -5.73 -10.62 -5.35
C TYR A 99 -6.75 -9.61 -4.81
N VAL A 100 -6.29 -8.82 -3.86
CA VAL A 100 -7.01 -7.66 -3.33
C VAL A 100 -6.57 -6.43 -4.11
N ASN A 101 -7.55 -5.76 -4.72
CA ASN A 101 -7.40 -4.46 -5.35
C ASN A 101 -6.77 -3.42 -4.41
N ALA A 102 -5.99 -2.48 -4.95
CA ALA A 102 -5.19 -1.55 -4.14
C ALA A 102 -6.05 -0.63 -3.28
N ILE A 103 -7.17 -0.14 -3.82
CA ILE A 103 -8.11 0.71 -3.06
C ILE A 103 -8.82 -0.10 -2.00
N GLY A 104 -9.28 -1.32 -2.32
CA GLY A 104 -9.88 -2.23 -1.35
C GLY A 104 -8.95 -2.54 -0.17
N HIS A 105 -7.67 -2.77 -0.45
CA HIS A 105 -6.63 -2.94 0.57
C HIS A 105 -6.39 -1.65 1.36
N LEU A 106 -6.31 -0.49 0.70
CA LEU A 106 -6.09 0.81 1.37
C LEU A 106 -7.21 1.16 2.38
N VAL A 107 -8.47 0.86 2.05
CA VAL A 107 -9.63 1.14 2.91
C VAL A 107 -9.54 0.36 4.22
N LEU A 108 -9.27 -0.95 4.16
CA LEU A 108 -9.36 -1.82 5.33
C LEU A 108 -8.03 -2.27 5.93
N ASP A 109 -6.90 -2.18 5.20
CA ASP A 109 -5.53 -2.64 5.54
C ASP A 109 -5.53 -3.83 6.48
N ALA A 110 -5.96 -4.97 5.94
CA ALA A 110 -6.09 -6.23 6.67
C ALA A 110 -4.85 -7.15 6.54
N GLU A 111 -3.87 -6.78 5.72
CA GLU A 111 -2.63 -7.56 5.53
C GLU A 111 -1.72 -7.54 6.78
N LYS A 112 -1.73 -6.40 7.50
CA LYS A 112 -0.99 -6.23 8.76
C LYS A 112 -1.65 -6.92 9.94
N MET A 113 -2.84 -7.49 9.76
CA MET A 113 -3.50 -8.22 10.83
C MET A 113 -2.68 -9.47 11.19
N PRO A 114 -2.69 -9.86 12.47
CA PRO A 114 -1.94 -11.02 12.97
C PRO A 114 -2.48 -12.34 12.38
N GLU A 115 -1.69 -13.39 12.53
CA GLU A 115 -2.05 -14.74 12.07
C GLU A 115 -3.38 -15.20 12.68
N TYR A 116 -4.21 -15.86 11.86
CA TYR A 116 -5.52 -16.41 12.26
C TYR A 116 -6.51 -15.40 12.86
N SER A 117 -6.26 -14.10 12.72
CA SER A 117 -7.21 -13.09 13.19
C SER A 117 -8.41 -12.98 12.27
N ILE A 118 -9.55 -12.58 12.83
CA ILE A 118 -10.76 -12.26 12.09
C ILE A 118 -11.20 -10.83 12.36
N ARG A 119 -11.62 -10.14 11.30
CA ARG A 119 -12.19 -8.80 11.41
C ARG A 119 -13.48 -8.72 10.61
N CYS A 120 -14.52 -8.17 11.24
CA CYS A 120 -15.80 -7.90 10.60
C CYS A 120 -16.03 -6.39 10.49
N VAL A 121 -16.40 -5.94 9.29
CA VAL A 121 -16.66 -4.52 9.03
C VAL A 121 -17.86 -4.38 8.10
N LYS A 122 -18.66 -3.34 8.33
CA LYS A 122 -19.73 -2.96 7.43
C LYS A 122 -19.36 -1.66 6.72
N ILE A 123 -19.34 -1.71 5.39
CA ILE A 123 -19.00 -0.57 4.54
C ILE A 123 -20.27 -0.05 3.88
N THR A 124 -20.55 1.24 4.07
CA THR A 124 -21.62 1.96 3.39
C THR A 124 -21.05 3.13 2.59
N ARG A 125 -21.59 3.37 1.39
CA ARG A 125 -21.19 4.52 0.56
C ARG A 125 -21.90 5.77 1.07
N LYS A 126 -21.14 6.79 1.47
CA LYS A 126 -21.68 8.08 1.96
C LYS A 126 -21.88 9.10 0.84
N SER A 127 -21.00 9.09 -0.18
CA SER A 127 -21.10 10.02 -1.30
C SER A 127 -20.68 9.40 -2.63
N ASP A 128 -21.17 10.00 -3.72
CA ASP A 128 -20.86 9.60 -5.09
C ASP A 128 -19.46 10.00 -5.58
N GLY A 129 -18.68 10.69 -4.73
CA GLY A 129 -17.33 11.12 -5.04
C GLY A 129 -16.37 9.95 -5.24
N THR A 130 -15.39 10.15 -6.12
CA THR A 130 -14.24 9.24 -6.28
C THR A 130 -13.24 9.42 -5.14
N VAL A 131 -12.49 8.35 -4.84
CA VAL A 131 -11.34 8.41 -3.93
C VAL A 131 -10.33 9.41 -4.49
N LYS A 132 -9.95 10.42 -3.69
CA LYS A 132 -9.06 11.52 -4.08
C LYS A 132 -7.84 11.58 -3.18
N ASN A 133 -6.80 12.28 -3.63
CA ASN A 133 -5.70 12.66 -2.74
C ASN A 133 -6.23 13.67 -1.72
N ARG A 134 -5.86 13.50 -0.45
CA ARG A 134 -6.19 14.44 0.62
C ARG A 134 -5.57 15.81 0.32
N ARG A 135 -6.33 16.90 0.47
CA ARG A 135 -5.88 18.27 0.12
C ARG A 135 -4.60 18.68 0.84
N VAL A 136 -4.43 18.24 2.09
CA VAL A 136 -3.20 18.40 2.87
C VAL A 136 -2.70 16.99 3.21
N SER A 137 -1.93 16.41 2.29
CA SER A 137 -1.23 15.15 2.49
C SER A 137 0.25 15.41 2.81
N PRO A 138 0.94 14.51 3.56
CA PRO A 138 2.40 14.57 3.71
C PRO A 138 3.13 14.75 2.37
N GLN A 139 2.61 14.11 1.31
CA GLN A 139 3.11 14.28 -0.05
C GLN A 139 2.97 15.70 -0.62
N SER A 140 1.91 16.41 -0.26
CA SER A 140 1.70 17.81 -0.67
C SER A 140 2.68 18.75 0.03
N ALA A 141 2.98 18.50 1.31
CA ALA A 141 4.02 19.24 2.04
C ALA A 141 5.40 19.04 1.42
N LEU A 142 5.71 17.83 0.98
CA LEU A 142 6.96 17.51 0.29
C LEU A 142 7.11 18.23 -1.05
N ALA A 143 6.01 18.34 -1.82
CA ALA A 143 6.01 19.10 -3.06
C ALA A 143 6.27 20.60 -2.82
N VAL A 144 5.67 21.18 -1.78
CA VAL A 144 5.91 22.57 -1.38
C VAL A 144 7.35 22.76 -0.88
N PHE A 145 7.87 21.82 -0.08
CA PHE A 145 9.25 21.85 0.39
C PHE A 145 10.27 21.87 -0.76
N GLY A 146 10.10 20.98 -1.75
CA GLY A 146 10.94 20.99 -2.96
C GLY A 146 10.80 22.26 -3.80
N CYS A 147 9.63 22.90 -3.81
CA CYS A 147 9.42 24.18 -4.49
C CYS A 147 10.16 25.32 -3.77
N ILE A 148 10.08 25.36 -2.43
CA ILE A 148 10.79 26.34 -1.60
C ILE A 148 12.31 26.18 -1.80
N GLN A 149 12.82 24.95 -1.79
CA GLN A 149 14.25 24.73 -2.03
C GLN A 149 14.69 25.13 -3.43
N SER A 150 13.87 24.87 -4.45
CA SER A 150 14.15 25.34 -5.80
C SER A 150 14.21 26.87 -5.88
N ALA A 151 13.29 27.57 -5.21
CA ALA A 151 13.29 29.04 -5.16
C ALA A 151 14.49 29.59 -4.39
N LEU A 152 14.87 28.96 -3.27
CA LEU A 152 16.04 29.34 -2.48
C LEU A 152 17.34 29.19 -3.28
N LEU A 153 17.53 28.06 -3.97
CA LEU A 153 18.71 27.85 -4.81
C LEU A 153 18.74 28.80 -6.01
N LEU A 154 17.59 29.13 -6.60
CA LEU A 154 17.52 30.13 -7.66
C LEU A 154 17.93 31.51 -7.14
N ALA A 155 17.46 31.91 -5.96
CA ALA A 155 17.84 33.17 -5.33
C ALA A 155 19.34 33.23 -5.03
N LEU A 156 19.91 32.15 -4.48
CA LEU A 156 21.35 32.05 -4.24
C LEU A 156 22.14 32.12 -5.56
N ALA A 157 21.71 31.42 -6.60
CA ALA A 157 22.37 31.45 -7.91
C ALA A 157 22.39 32.87 -8.52
N LEU A 158 21.33 33.66 -8.31
CA LEU A 158 21.26 35.06 -8.73
C LEU A 158 22.20 35.96 -7.91
N VAL A 159 22.29 35.75 -6.59
CA VAL A 159 23.18 36.51 -5.70
C VAL A 159 24.65 36.27 -6.07
N TYR A 160 25.03 35.03 -6.30
CA TYR A 160 26.39 34.64 -6.70
C TYR A 160 26.68 34.86 -8.20
N LYS A 161 25.68 35.29 -8.99
CA LYS A 161 25.77 35.57 -10.43
C LYS A 161 26.34 34.40 -11.25
N ASP A 162 25.98 33.17 -10.89
CA ASP A 162 26.42 31.96 -11.60
C ASP A 162 25.37 31.53 -12.63
N GLY A 163 25.66 31.78 -13.92
CA GLY A 163 24.79 31.42 -15.03
C GLY A 163 24.54 29.91 -15.16
N MET A 164 25.55 29.08 -14.86
CA MET A 164 25.42 27.62 -14.97
C MET A 164 24.48 27.06 -13.91
N SER A 165 24.56 27.59 -12.68
CA SER A 165 23.63 27.26 -11.60
C SER A 165 22.19 27.69 -11.92
N ILE A 166 21.99 28.87 -12.51
CA ILE A 166 20.64 29.33 -12.90
C ILE A 166 20.03 28.36 -13.93
N LEU A 167 20.80 27.97 -14.94
CA LEU A 167 20.38 26.98 -15.94
C LEU A 167 20.08 25.63 -15.27
N ALA A 168 20.93 25.17 -14.37
CA ALA A 168 20.72 23.91 -13.64
C ALA A 168 19.42 23.92 -12.82
N VAL A 169 19.19 24.93 -11.99
CA VAL A 169 17.93 25.06 -11.21
C VAL A 169 16.73 25.11 -12.16
N GLY A 170 16.80 25.90 -13.23
CA GLY A 170 15.71 26.04 -14.20
C GLY A 170 15.35 24.70 -14.85
N LEU A 171 16.34 23.97 -15.36
CA LEU A 171 16.12 22.67 -16.02
C LEU A 171 15.60 21.61 -15.04
N LEU A 172 16.21 21.49 -13.87
CA LEU A 172 15.84 20.48 -12.88
C LEU A 172 14.47 20.76 -12.24
N SER A 173 14.09 22.03 -12.08
CA SER A 173 12.76 22.42 -11.60
C SER A 173 11.68 22.21 -12.65
N LEU A 174 11.91 22.62 -13.91
CA LEU A 174 10.96 22.42 -15.01
C LEU A 174 10.79 20.94 -15.37
N LEU A 175 11.84 20.13 -15.19
CA LEU A 175 11.77 18.69 -15.34
C LEU A 175 10.67 18.08 -14.47
N SER A 176 10.52 18.53 -13.22
CA SER A 176 9.47 18.01 -12.34
C SER A 176 8.05 18.28 -12.87
N THR A 177 7.84 19.44 -13.50
CA THR A 177 6.57 19.79 -14.16
C THR A 177 6.35 18.89 -15.37
N LEU A 178 7.39 18.64 -16.18
CA LEU A 178 7.32 17.77 -17.35
C LEU A 178 6.98 16.32 -16.95
N VAL A 179 7.65 15.80 -15.92
CA VAL A 179 7.36 14.50 -15.30
C VAL A 179 5.92 14.46 -14.78
N GLY A 180 5.44 15.56 -14.18
CA GLY A 180 4.08 15.71 -13.70
C GLY A 180 3.04 15.62 -14.81
N VAL A 181 3.27 16.29 -15.95
CA VAL A 181 2.41 16.22 -17.13
C VAL A 181 2.38 14.81 -17.72
N GLY A 182 3.55 14.17 -17.83
CA GLY A 182 3.66 12.81 -18.36
C GLY A 182 2.97 11.74 -17.50
N ASN A 183 2.98 11.92 -16.18
CA ASN A 183 2.48 10.91 -15.24
C ASN A 183 1.18 11.29 -14.54
N LYS A 184 0.60 12.47 -14.80
CA LYS A 184 -0.69 12.86 -14.21
C LYS A 184 -1.76 11.83 -14.58
N TRP A 185 -2.48 11.36 -13.58
CA TRP A 185 -3.54 10.38 -13.75
C TRP A 185 -4.73 10.65 -12.84
N HIS A 186 -5.86 10.01 -13.17
CA HIS A 186 -7.08 10.00 -12.39
C HIS A 186 -7.57 8.57 -12.21
N LEU A 187 -8.07 8.28 -11.00
CA LEU A 187 -8.67 6.99 -10.67
C LEU A 187 -10.11 6.96 -11.18
N ARG A 188 -10.44 5.97 -12.00
CA ARG A 188 -11.82 5.69 -12.42
C ARG A 188 -12.26 4.36 -11.85
N LEU A 189 -13.19 4.43 -10.91
CA LEU A 189 -13.86 3.25 -10.36
C LEU A 189 -15.12 2.96 -11.18
N HIS A 190 -15.30 1.72 -11.60
CA HIS A 190 -16.39 1.34 -12.48
C HIS A 190 -17.71 1.22 -11.71
N LYS A 191 -18.63 2.17 -11.95
CA LYS A 191 -20.01 2.09 -11.42
C LYS A 191 -20.86 1.11 -12.22
N ARG A 192 -21.95 0.64 -11.60
CA ARG A 192 -22.90 -0.26 -12.26
C ARG A 192 -23.79 0.57 -13.16
N ASN A 193 -24.03 0.10 -14.38
CA ASN A 193 -24.93 0.78 -15.31
C ASN A 193 -26.31 0.10 -15.40
N LEU A 194 -26.45 -1.16 -14.92
CA LEU A 194 -27.74 -1.83 -14.90
C LEU A 194 -28.54 -1.48 -13.63
N GLN A 195 -29.82 -1.15 -13.84
CA GLN A 195 -30.82 -1.04 -12.79
C GLN A 195 -31.58 -2.37 -12.72
N GLY A 196 -31.47 -3.07 -11.59
CA GLY A 196 -32.13 -4.34 -11.35
C GLY A 196 -31.95 -4.78 -9.90
N PRO A 197 -32.77 -5.73 -9.39
CA PRO A 197 -32.63 -6.25 -8.04
C PRO A 197 -31.27 -6.91 -7.88
N VAL A 198 -30.60 -6.60 -6.77
CA VAL A 198 -29.21 -7.03 -6.55
C VAL A 198 -29.13 -7.92 -5.33
N PRO A 199 -28.42 -9.05 -5.40
CA PRO A 199 -28.07 -9.77 -4.20
C PRO A 199 -27.18 -8.90 -3.29
N LYS A 200 -27.13 -9.24 -2.02
CA LYS A 200 -26.19 -8.62 -1.07
C LYS A 200 -24.75 -8.77 -1.57
N GLY A 201 -23.94 -7.73 -1.36
CA GLY A 201 -22.56 -7.67 -1.82
C GLY A 201 -21.55 -8.12 -0.78
N ASP A 202 -21.93 -8.98 0.16
CA ASP A 202 -21.02 -9.35 1.24
C ASP A 202 -19.82 -10.14 0.68
N VAL A 203 -18.62 -9.83 1.16
CA VAL A 203 -17.34 -10.37 0.67
C VAL A 203 -16.52 -10.92 1.84
N VAL A 204 -15.87 -12.05 1.64
CA VAL A 204 -14.80 -12.56 2.51
C VAL A 204 -13.47 -12.43 1.80
N ILE A 205 -12.48 -11.93 2.53
CA ILE A 205 -11.10 -11.81 2.06
C ILE A 205 -10.22 -12.68 2.96
N ARG A 206 -9.45 -13.59 2.36
CA ARG A 206 -8.47 -14.44 3.02
C ARG A 206 -7.06 -14.00 2.59
N TYR A 207 -6.21 -13.62 3.54
CA TYR A 207 -4.79 -13.38 3.22
C TYR A 207 -3.93 -14.61 3.50
N PRO A 208 -2.69 -14.68 2.97
CA PRO A 208 -1.80 -15.83 3.15
C PRO A 208 -1.47 -16.20 4.60
N LYS A 209 -1.60 -15.27 5.56
CA LYS A 209 -1.40 -15.50 7.00
C LYS A 209 -2.53 -16.30 7.68
N GLY A 210 -3.53 -16.75 6.92
CA GLY A 210 -4.70 -17.45 7.45
C GLY A 210 -5.66 -16.55 8.22
N ASN A 211 -5.55 -15.22 8.07
CA ASN A 211 -6.48 -14.27 8.65
C ASN A 211 -7.65 -14.00 7.68
N PHE A 212 -8.79 -13.60 8.25
CA PHE A 212 -10.03 -13.39 7.53
C PHE A 212 -10.57 -11.98 7.75
N LEU A 213 -11.03 -11.35 6.68
CA LEU A 213 -11.73 -10.09 6.71
C LEU A 213 -13.10 -10.28 6.06
N VAL A 214 -14.15 -10.16 6.87
CA VAL A 214 -15.55 -10.21 6.41
C VAL A 214 -16.06 -8.79 6.25
N VAL A 215 -16.45 -8.46 5.02
CA VAL A 215 -16.93 -7.13 4.64
C VAL A 215 -18.41 -7.23 4.28
N GLN A 216 -19.26 -6.65 5.11
CA GLN A 216 -20.68 -6.49 4.83
C GLN A 216 -20.90 -5.22 4.03
N CYS A 217 -21.38 -5.36 2.79
CA CYS A 217 -21.58 -4.20 1.92
C CYS A 217 -22.59 -4.45 0.81
N ALA A 218 -23.05 -3.37 0.18
CA ALA A 218 -23.87 -3.46 -1.02
C ALA A 218 -23.03 -3.98 -2.21
N GLU A 219 -23.67 -4.67 -3.16
CA GLU A 219 -22.99 -5.23 -4.35
C GLU A 219 -22.25 -4.16 -5.15
N GLU A 220 -22.79 -2.94 -5.22
CA GLU A 220 -22.12 -1.84 -5.91
C GLU A 220 -20.76 -1.50 -5.29
N VAL A 221 -20.66 -1.51 -3.96
CA VAL A 221 -19.43 -1.24 -3.21
C VAL A 221 -18.46 -2.41 -3.35
N ALA A 222 -18.95 -3.64 -3.22
CA ALA A 222 -18.15 -4.85 -3.38
C ALA A 222 -17.53 -4.94 -4.78
N ARG A 223 -18.34 -4.64 -5.80
CA ARG A 223 -17.91 -4.62 -7.19
C ARG A 223 -16.93 -3.48 -7.43
N GLU A 224 -17.18 -2.29 -6.91
CA GLU A 224 -16.28 -1.15 -7.07
C GLU A 224 -14.90 -1.38 -6.43
N LEU A 225 -14.88 -1.91 -5.20
CA LEU A 225 -13.65 -2.07 -4.41
C LEU A 225 -12.87 -3.32 -4.77
N TYR A 226 -13.52 -4.44 -5.04
CA TYR A 226 -12.83 -5.74 -5.14
C TYR A 226 -12.97 -6.45 -6.49
N PHE A 227 -14.11 -6.32 -7.19
CA PHE A 227 -14.35 -7.08 -8.43
C PHE A 227 -14.26 -6.27 -9.73
N ALA A 228 -14.22 -4.95 -9.68
CA ALA A 228 -13.98 -4.11 -10.85
C ALA A 228 -12.47 -4.04 -11.11
N PRO A 229 -12.03 -4.00 -12.38
CA PRO A 229 -10.65 -3.66 -12.68
C PRO A 229 -10.40 -2.18 -12.34
N GLU A 230 -9.35 -1.92 -11.57
CA GLU A 230 -8.84 -0.57 -11.31
C GLU A 230 -7.96 -0.14 -12.48
N THR A 231 -8.50 0.70 -13.38
CA THR A 231 -7.74 1.22 -14.52
C THR A 231 -7.23 2.62 -14.23
N ILE A 232 -5.93 2.84 -14.47
CA ILE A 232 -5.31 4.15 -14.35
C ILE A 232 -5.51 4.90 -15.67
N GLN A 233 -6.25 6.01 -15.63
CA GLN A 233 -6.40 6.88 -16.79
C GLN A 233 -5.41 8.05 -16.70
N TYR A 234 -4.38 8.01 -17.53
CA TYR A 234 -3.40 9.08 -17.65
C TYR A 234 -3.96 10.27 -18.44
N LEU A 235 -3.51 11.48 -18.10
CA LEU A 235 -3.81 12.69 -18.84
C LEU A 235 -3.34 12.58 -20.30
N ILE A 236 -2.18 11.96 -20.51
CA ILE A 236 -1.64 11.67 -21.83
C ILE A 236 -1.87 10.20 -22.16
N THR A 237 -2.87 9.94 -22.99
CA THR A 237 -3.25 8.58 -23.43
C THR A 237 -2.35 8.05 -24.55
N ARG A 238 -1.84 8.92 -25.43
CA ARG A 238 -1.07 8.51 -26.62
C ARG A 238 0.35 8.07 -26.24
N PRO A 239 0.78 6.82 -26.54
CA PRO A 239 2.11 6.33 -26.19
C PRO A 239 3.27 7.12 -26.83
N GLY A 240 3.11 7.55 -28.08
CA GLY A 240 4.15 8.32 -28.80
C GLY A 240 4.47 9.66 -28.14
N ILE A 241 3.45 10.40 -27.69
CA ILE A 241 3.62 11.68 -26.98
C ILE A 241 4.32 11.46 -25.65
N TYR A 242 3.94 10.41 -24.91
CA TYR A 242 4.60 10.07 -23.65
C TYR A 242 6.08 9.71 -23.85
N ARG A 243 6.43 8.93 -24.88
CA ARG A 243 7.83 8.61 -25.20
C ARG A 243 8.64 9.86 -25.56
N LEU A 244 8.05 10.80 -26.29
CA LEU A 244 8.69 12.09 -26.58
C LEU A 244 8.94 12.89 -25.31
N ILE A 245 7.95 12.98 -24.42
CA ILE A 245 8.09 13.65 -23.11
C ILE A 245 9.18 12.99 -22.27
N SER A 246 9.25 11.66 -22.27
CA SER A 246 10.30 10.92 -21.58
C SER A 246 11.68 11.22 -22.15
N LEU A 247 11.82 11.31 -23.48
CA LEU A 247 13.08 11.66 -24.14
C LEU A 247 13.51 13.10 -23.85
N VAL A 248 12.57 14.05 -23.91
CA VAL A 248 12.86 15.45 -23.53
C VAL A 248 13.25 15.53 -22.06
N GLY A 249 12.56 14.79 -21.18
CA GLY A 249 12.86 14.73 -19.75
C GLY A 249 14.26 14.18 -19.46
N THR A 250 14.68 13.09 -20.12
CA THR A 250 16.05 12.56 -19.92
C THR A 250 17.13 13.51 -20.44
N MET A 251 16.89 14.21 -21.56
CA MET A 251 17.79 15.25 -22.04
C MET A 251 17.90 16.43 -21.06
N MET A 252 16.78 16.86 -20.47
CA MET A 252 16.77 17.89 -19.43
C MET A 252 17.53 17.46 -18.18
N ILE A 253 17.45 16.19 -17.77
CA ILE A 253 18.25 15.63 -16.66
C ILE A 253 19.74 15.72 -16.99
N MET A 254 20.15 15.19 -18.14
CA MET A 254 21.56 15.16 -18.52
C MET A 254 22.15 16.57 -18.62
N PHE A 255 21.45 17.48 -19.30
CA PHE A 255 21.92 18.86 -19.41
C PHE A 255 21.89 19.61 -18.07
N GLY A 256 20.88 19.36 -17.23
CA GLY A 256 20.78 19.93 -15.88
C GLY A 256 21.93 19.49 -14.97
N VAL A 257 22.31 18.21 -14.99
CA VAL A 257 23.45 17.68 -14.22
C VAL A 257 24.77 18.21 -14.75
N ILE A 258 24.95 18.31 -16.07
CA ILE A 258 26.16 18.92 -16.67
C ILE A 258 26.30 20.38 -16.26
N CYS A 259 25.20 21.16 -16.28
CA CYS A 259 25.22 22.56 -15.83
C CYS A 259 25.57 22.65 -14.34
N LEU A 260 25.06 21.74 -13.52
CA LEU A 260 25.36 21.67 -12.09
C LEU A 260 26.83 21.31 -11.82
N ALA A 261 27.42 20.40 -12.61
CA ALA A 261 28.83 20.05 -12.51
C ALA A 261 29.75 21.23 -12.85
N ASN A 262 29.33 22.13 -13.74
CA ASN A 262 30.09 23.33 -14.08
C ASN A 262 29.77 24.56 -13.21
N ALA A 263 28.91 24.41 -12.20
CA ALA A 263 28.55 25.49 -11.29
C ALA A 263 29.68 25.84 -10.31
N GLN A 264 29.57 27.01 -9.70
CA GLN A 264 30.47 27.40 -8.61
C GLN A 264 30.33 26.47 -7.40
N ILE A 265 31.47 26.26 -6.74
CA ILE A 265 31.62 25.30 -5.65
C ILE A 265 30.68 25.57 -4.45
N GLN A 266 30.39 26.84 -4.19
CA GLN A 266 29.49 27.28 -3.12
C GLN A 266 28.04 26.86 -3.41
N LEU A 267 27.61 26.96 -4.67
CA LEU A 267 26.28 26.58 -5.11
C LEU A 267 26.15 25.06 -5.22
N GLN A 268 27.19 24.36 -5.69
CA GLN A 268 27.23 22.89 -5.68
C GLN A 268 27.01 22.31 -4.28
N LEU A 269 27.63 22.89 -3.26
CA LEU A 269 27.43 22.49 -1.87
C LEU A 269 25.98 22.76 -1.41
N ALA A 270 25.41 23.90 -1.79
CA ALA A 270 24.01 24.22 -1.48
C ALA A 270 23.03 23.23 -2.14
N PHE A 271 23.29 22.83 -3.40
CA PHE A 271 22.54 21.79 -4.09
C PHE A 271 22.68 20.42 -3.39
N ALA A 272 23.90 20.06 -2.99
CA ALA A 272 24.13 18.81 -2.25
C ALA A 272 23.32 18.78 -0.95
N ALA A 273 23.35 19.87 -0.17
CA ALA A 273 22.56 20.00 1.04
C ALA A 273 21.04 19.91 0.78
N ALA A 274 20.57 20.57 -0.28
CA ALA A 274 19.17 20.50 -0.70
C ALA A 274 18.76 19.06 -1.05
N TYR A 275 19.51 18.37 -1.90
CA TYR A 275 19.22 16.99 -2.29
C TYR A 275 19.29 16.00 -1.12
N ILE A 276 20.24 16.15 -0.20
CA ILE A 276 20.31 15.33 1.01
C ILE A 276 19.05 15.55 1.86
N SER A 277 18.65 16.80 2.09
CA SER A 277 17.45 17.11 2.87
C SER A 277 16.16 16.62 2.20
N LEU A 278 16.06 16.71 0.86
CA LEU A 278 14.94 16.17 0.09
C LEU A 278 14.90 14.65 0.19
N ASN A 279 16.02 13.96 -0.03
CA ASN A 279 16.10 12.51 0.07
C ASN A 279 15.66 12.02 1.46
N ALA A 280 16.11 12.68 2.53
CA ALA A 280 15.66 12.39 3.88
C ALA A 280 14.15 12.61 4.05
N ALA A 281 13.60 13.72 3.56
CA ALA A 281 12.17 14.00 3.64
C ALA A 281 11.31 13.00 2.84
N TYR A 282 11.77 12.60 1.64
CA TYR A 282 11.13 11.57 0.82
C TYR A 282 11.14 10.21 1.52
N TRP A 283 12.23 9.85 2.19
CA TRP A 283 12.32 8.61 2.95
C TRP A 283 11.38 8.61 4.16
N VAL A 284 11.30 9.71 4.91
CA VAL A 284 10.35 9.87 6.02
C VAL A 284 8.91 9.73 5.54
N VAL A 285 8.54 10.36 4.42
CA VAL A 285 7.19 10.23 3.87
C VAL A 285 6.90 8.82 3.35
N ALA A 286 7.90 8.14 2.76
CA ALA A 286 7.76 6.75 2.33
C ALA A 286 7.56 5.77 3.51
N ALA A 287 8.10 6.10 4.70
CA ALA A 287 7.90 5.31 5.91
C ALA A 287 6.53 5.53 6.57
N LEU A 288 5.81 6.61 6.22
CA LEU A 288 4.48 6.88 6.76
C LEU A 288 3.41 5.98 6.12
N PRO A 289 2.35 5.61 6.86
CA PRO A 289 1.30 4.75 6.33
C PRO A 289 0.57 5.41 5.15
N SER A 290 0.46 4.68 4.04
CA SER A 290 -0.16 5.15 2.80
C SER A 290 -1.56 5.73 2.99
N LYS A 291 -2.32 5.26 4.00
CA LYS A 291 -3.65 5.79 4.36
C LYS A 291 -3.69 7.31 4.58
N MET A 292 -2.61 7.91 5.07
CA MET A 292 -2.56 9.37 5.33
C MET A 292 -2.66 10.22 4.06
N ASN A 293 -2.25 9.65 2.93
CA ASN A 293 -2.20 10.34 1.65
C ASN A 293 -3.54 10.32 0.89
N TRP A 294 -4.43 9.41 1.25
CA TRP A 294 -5.68 9.19 0.55
C TRP A 294 -6.88 9.68 1.34
N ASP A 295 -7.85 10.25 0.65
CA ASP A 295 -9.13 10.64 1.22
C ASP A 295 -10.17 9.55 0.96
N ILE A 296 -10.49 8.81 2.03
CA ILE A 296 -11.42 7.67 2.03
C ILE A 296 -12.79 8.07 2.60
N SER A 297 -13.04 9.38 2.80
CA SER A 297 -14.28 9.91 3.39
C SER A 297 -15.57 9.58 2.61
N CYS A 298 -15.45 9.07 1.38
CA CYS A 298 -16.57 8.55 0.59
C CYS A 298 -17.18 7.26 1.17
N PHE A 299 -16.43 6.52 1.99
CA PHE A 299 -16.90 5.29 2.65
C PHE A 299 -17.09 5.53 4.15
N ASN A 300 -18.23 5.08 4.67
CA ASN A 300 -18.45 4.95 6.11
C ASN A 300 -18.15 3.50 6.51
N ILE A 301 -17.27 3.34 7.51
CA ILE A 301 -16.79 2.03 7.96
C ILE A 301 -17.29 1.84 9.40
N GLU A 302 -18.33 1.02 9.54
CA GLU A 302 -18.84 0.56 10.82
C GLU A 302 -18.02 -0.67 11.25
N LYS A 303 -17.33 -0.56 12.37
CA LYS A 303 -16.52 -1.66 12.91
C LYS A 303 -17.41 -2.55 13.77
N GLN A 304 -17.29 -3.86 13.61
CA GLN A 304 -18.05 -4.84 14.37
C GLN A 304 -17.11 -5.60 15.29
N GLN A 305 -17.61 -5.95 16.47
CA GLN A 305 -16.87 -6.73 17.46
C GLN A 305 -17.53 -8.09 17.64
N PHE A 306 -16.82 -9.05 18.20
CA PHE A 306 -17.43 -10.29 18.64
C PHE A 306 -17.54 -10.30 20.16
N ALA A 307 -18.59 -10.95 20.66
CA ALA A 307 -18.74 -11.23 22.07
C ALA A 307 -17.63 -12.18 22.55
N LYS A 308 -17.31 -12.11 23.84
CA LYS A 308 -16.41 -13.08 24.48
C LYS A 308 -17.02 -14.47 24.39
N SER A 309 -16.19 -15.47 24.10
CA SER A 309 -16.58 -16.88 24.04
C SER A 309 -15.76 -17.65 25.06
N GLU A 310 -16.44 -18.36 25.95
CA GLU A 310 -15.80 -19.10 27.05
C GLU A 310 -14.89 -20.22 26.53
N LYS A 311 -15.31 -20.91 25.46
CA LYS A 311 -14.53 -21.99 24.84
C LYS A 311 -13.32 -21.48 24.06
N LEU A 312 -13.45 -20.30 23.44
CA LEU A 312 -12.32 -19.64 22.79
C LEU A 312 -11.27 -19.25 23.84
N ASP A 313 -11.71 -18.68 24.97
CA ASP A 313 -10.83 -18.32 26.09
C ASP A 313 -10.15 -19.58 26.71
N ALA A 314 -10.84 -20.72 26.71
CA ALA A 314 -10.34 -22.00 27.23
C ALA A 314 -9.45 -22.80 26.25
N ALA A 315 -9.50 -22.52 24.94
CA ALA A 315 -8.67 -23.20 23.93
C ALA A 315 -7.18 -22.99 24.26
N LYS A 316 -6.29 -23.97 24.04
CA LYS A 316 -4.85 -23.80 24.34
C LYS A 316 -4.20 -22.83 23.35
N TRP A 317 -3.82 -21.64 23.82
CA TRP A 317 -3.20 -20.57 23.02
C TRP A 317 -1.66 -20.60 23.01
N ALA A 318 -1.05 -21.39 23.88
CA ALA A 318 0.39 -21.41 24.07
C ALA A 318 1.04 -22.47 23.16
N LYS A 319 2.00 -22.07 22.33
CA LYS A 319 3.03 -22.99 21.86
C LYS A 319 3.85 -23.44 23.06
N GLU A 320 4.26 -24.69 23.10
CA GLU A 320 5.10 -25.24 24.16
C GLU A 320 6.42 -24.44 24.22
N GLY A 321 6.56 -23.57 25.23
CA GLY A 321 7.72 -22.68 25.40
C GLY A 321 7.41 -21.18 25.56
N ASP A 322 6.20 -20.71 25.22
CA ASP A 322 5.81 -19.31 25.44
C ASP A 322 5.33 -19.09 26.88
N THR A 323 6.05 -18.28 27.65
CA THR A 323 5.79 -18.00 29.08
C THR A 323 4.63 -17.03 29.32
N GLU A 324 4.16 -16.35 28.28
CA GLU A 324 2.95 -15.53 28.29
C GLU A 324 2.18 -15.83 26.98
N PRO A 325 0.83 -15.92 27.01
CA PRO A 325 0.08 -15.83 25.75
C PRO A 325 0.53 -14.54 25.05
N PRO A 326 0.76 -14.53 23.72
CA PRO A 326 1.13 -13.30 23.02
C PRO A 326 0.17 -12.19 23.48
N LYS A 327 0.65 -10.95 23.66
CA LYS A 327 -0.08 -9.75 24.15
C LYS A 327 -1.40 -9.39 23.40
N ALA A 328 -1.92 -10.30 22.59
CA ALA A 328 -3.19 -10.42 21.89
C ALA A 328 -4.42 -10.66 22.80
N ARG A 329 -4.39 -10.20 24.06
CA ARG A 329 -5.44 -10.49 25.05
C ARG A 329 -6.70 -9.64 24.90
N GLU A 330 -6.70 -8.68 24.00
CA GLU A 330 -7.84 -7.81 23.71
C GLU A 330 -7.88 -7.54 22.22
N MET A 331 -9.08 -7.38 21.66
CA MET A 331 -9.28 -6.78 20.34
C MET A 331 -8.33 -5.58 20.23
N ASP A 332 -7.43 -5.56 19.24
CA ASP A 332 -6.55 -4.39 19.10
C ASP A 332 -7.46 -3.17 18.86
N PRO A 333 -7.50 -2.19 19.79
CA PRO A 333 -8.44 -1.07 19.69
C PRO A 333 -8.18 -0.20 18.46
N LYS A 334 -7.06 -0.38 17.76
CA LYS A 334 -6.77 0.28 16.50
C LYS A 334 -7.29 -0.50 15.29
N THR A 335 -7.06 -1.81 15.23
CA THR A 335 -7.42 -2.64 14.07
C THR A 335 -8.77 -3.34 14.18
N PHE A 336 -9.34 -3.47 15.38
CA PHE A 336 -10.60 -4.18 15.63
C PHE A 336 -10.56 -5.61 15.09
N ALA A 337 -9.41 -6.26 15.19
CA ALA A 337 -9.20 -7.65 14.82
C ALA A 337 -9.28 -8.51 16.07
N ASP A 338 -10.05 -9.59 16.00
CA ASP A 338 -10.12 -10.58 17.05
C ASP A 338 -9.20 -11.75 16.74
N TYR A 339 -8.46 -12.17 17.75
CA TYR A 339 -7.46 -13.21 17.65
C TYR A 339 -8.09 -14.60 17.77
N ASN A 340 -7.48 -15.59 17.12
CA ASN A 340 -7.87 -17.00 17.24
C ASN A 340 -6.60 -17.87 17.32
N PRO A 341 -6.67 -19.03 18.00
CA PRO A 341 -5.49 -19.88 18.19
C PRO A 341 -5.13 -20.68 16.93
N THR A 342 -6.12 -21.09 16.13
CA THR A 342 -5.91 -21.88 14.91
C THR A 342 -6.69 -21.32 13.73
N PHE A 343 -6.26 -21.70 12.53
CA PHE A 343 -6.99 -21.41 11.28
C PHE A 343 -8.45 -21.89 11.34
N THR A 344 -8.70 -23.07 11.92
CA THR A 344 -10.04 -23.65 12.05
C THR A 344 -10.97 -22.76 12.86
N TRP A 345 -10.48 -22.15 13.94
CA TRP A 345 -11.24 -21.17 14.74
C TRP A 345 -11.55 -19.90 13.95
N ALA A 346 -10.57 -19.36 13.23
CA ALA A 346 -10.74 -18.18 12.40
C ALA A 346 -11.77 -18.42 11.27
N LEU A 347 -11.67 -19.59 10.61
CA LEU A 347 -12.59 -20.03 9.58
C LEU A 347 -14.00 -20.23 10.13
N TRP A 348 -14.14 -20.89 11.29
CA TRP A 348 -15.43 -21.06 11.97
C TRP A 348 -16.13 -19.73 12.20
N ARG A 349 -15.43 -18.75 12.76
CA ARG A 349 -16.02 -17.41 13.03
C ARG A 349 -16.37 -16.67 11.74
N ALA A 350 -15.62 -16.86 10.66
CA ALA A 350 -15.97 -16.33 9.35
C ALA A 350 -17.24 -17.00 8.80
N ILE A 351 -17.41 -18.31 8.98
CA ILE A 351 -18.63 -19.02 8.59
C ILE A 351 -19.82 -18.59 9.45
N ALA A 352 -19.63 -18.45 10.78
CA ALA A 352 -20.65 -18.01 11.72
C ALA A 352 -21.22 -16.62 11.37
N THR A 353 -20.35 -15.68 11.00
CA THR A 353 -20.74 -14.32 10.62
C THR A 353 -21.40 -14.23 9.24
N THR A 354 -20.97 -15.07 8.30
CA THR A 354 -21.52 -15.09 6.93
C THR A 354 -22.78 -15.95 6.80
N LYS A 355 -23.00 -16.90 7.71
CA LYS A 355 -24.09 -17.89 7.72
C LYS A 355 -24.18 -18.73 6.43
N LYS A 356 -23.13 -18.72 5.62
CA LYS A 356 -23.04 -19.38 4.32
C LYS A 356 -21.66 -19.97 4.17
N THR A 357 -21.60 -21.10 3.47
CA THR A 357 -20.36 -21.85 3.29
C THR A 357 -19.89 -21.93 1.84
N GLY A 358 -20.73 -21.56 0.86
CA GLY A 358 -20.38 -21.65 -0.55
C GLY A 358 -19.07 -20.93 -0.90
N TRP A 359 -18.78 -19.79 -0.24
CA TRP A 359 -17.52 -19.07 -0.46
C TRP A 359 -16.27 -19.85 -0.02
N VAL A 360 -16.39 -20.77 0.95
CA VAL A 360 -15.28 -21.60 1.45
C VAL A 360 -14.81 -22.55 0.35
N GLU A 361 -15.76 -23.16 -0.36
CA GLU A 361 -15.50 -24.05 -1.50
C GLU A 361 -14.90 -23.28 -2.68
N HIS A 362 -15.49 -22.14 -3.05
CA HIS A 362 -15.02 -21.33 -4.19
C HIS A 362 -13.62 -20.75 -3.97
N SER A 363 -13.27 -20.43 -2.72
CA SER A 363 -11.96 -19.86 -2.36
C SER A 363 -10.85 -20.91 -2.17
N ASN A 364 -11.18 -22.21 -2.28
CA ASN A 364 -10.28 -23.30 -1.87
C ASN A 364 -9.70 -23.04 -0.47
N ALA A 365 -10.57 -22.64 0.46
CA ALA A 365 -10.18 -22.32 1.83
C ALA A 365 -9.75 -23.56 2.63
N THR A 366 -10.32 -24.71 2.31
CA THR A 366 -10.10 -25.99 2.98
C THR A 366 -9.73 -27.07 1.95
N PRO A 367 -9.01 -28.13 2.35
CA PRO A 367 -8.82 -29.31 1.52
C PRO A 367 -10.15 -29.92 1.09
N ASN A 368 -10.21 -30.47 -0.12
CA ASN A 368 -11.37 -31.22 -0.59
C ASN A 368 -11.32 -32.66 -0.04
N SER A 369 -11.51 -32.80 1.28
CA SER A 369 -11.67 -34.11 1.93
C SER A 369 -13.10 -34.29 2.45
N PRO A 370 -13.57 -35.55 2.59
CA PRO A 370 -14.88 -35.84 3.17
C PRO A 370 -15.07 -35.27 4.58
N ALA A 371 -14.05 -35.39 5.43
CA ALA A 371 -14.05 -34.83 6.78
C ALA A 371 -14.26 -33.31 6.77
N TRP A 372 -13.59 -32.58 5.86
CA TRP A 372 -13.80 -31.14 5.71
C TRP A 372 -15.19 -30.80 5.16
N ARG A 373 -15.72 -31.59 4.22
CA ARG A 373 -17.09 -31.39 3.71
C ARG A 373 -18.13 -31.53 4.82
N HIS A 374 -18.02 -32.56 5.66
CA HIS A 374 -18.88 -32.76 6.83
C HIS A 374 -18.71 -31.63 7.84
N TRP A 375 -17.47 -31.28 8.19
CA TRP A 375 -17.18 -30.19 9.13
C TRP A 375 -17.79 -28.85 8.68
N ILE A 376 -17.70 -28.51 7.39
CA ILE A 376 -18.30 -27.30 6.82
C ILE A 376 -19.82 -27.34 6.95
N GLN A 377 -20.43 -28.51 6.79
CA GLN A 377 -21.87 -28.71 6.89
C GLN A 377 -22.36 -28.54 8.33
N ASP A 378 -21.64 -29.10 9.31
CA ASP A 378 -21.91 -28.92 10.74
C ASP A 378 -21.73 -27.46 11.15
N ALA A 379 -20.65 -26.82 10.69
CA ALA A 379 -20.43 -25.40 10.88
C ALA A 379 -21.60 -24.58 10.31
N LYS A 380 -22.11 -24.91 9.11
CA LYS A 380 -23.26 -24.20 8.53
C LYS A 380 -24.50 -24.29 9.43
N ILE A 381 -24.75 -25.44 10.04
CA ILE A 381 -25.89 -25.64 10.94
C ILE A 381 -25.72 -24.78 12.18
N GLN A 382 -24.56 -24.86 12.84
CA GLN A 382 -24.26 -24.07 14.04
C GLN A 382 -24.30 -22.56 13.76
N ALA A 383 -23.82 -22.13 12.59
CA ALA A 383 -23.77 -20.72 12.19
C ALA A 383 -25.16 -20.05 12.17
N GLN A 384 -26.25 -20.81 12.01
CA GLN A 384 -27.61 -20.26 11.99
C GLN A 384 -28.01 -19.62 13.33
N ALA A 385 -27.50 -20.14 14.45
CA ALA A 385 -27.75 -19.61 15.79
C ALA A 385 -27.00 -18.29 16.08
N THR A 386 -26.08 -17.88 15.20
CA THR A 386 -25.33 -16.62 15.34
C THR A 386 -26.27 -15.42 15.25
N THR A 387 -26.19 -14.51 16.22
CA THR A 387 -27.00 -13.28 16.26
C THR A 387 -26.10 -12.05 16.22
N TYR A 388 -26.60 -10.97 15.61
CA TYR A 388 -25.93 -9.67 15.55
C TYR A 388 -26.82 -8.62 16.20
N ASP A 389 -26.28 -7.90 17.17
CA ASP A 389 -26.97 -6.77 17.78
C ASP A 389 -26.49 -5.46 17.11
N GLU A 390 -27.38 -4.83 16.35
CA GLU A 390 -27.08 -3.57 15.65
C GLU A 390 -26.79 -2.40 16.59
N ARG A 391 -27.29 -2.43 17.84
CA ARG A 391 -27.12 -1.34 18.80
C ARG A 391 -25.73 -1.32 19.42
N THR A 392 -25.21 -2.50 19.73
CA THR A 392 -23.88 -2.67 20.33
C THR A 392 -22.81 -2.93 19.27
N GLY A 393 -23.19 -3.35 18.06
CA GLY A 393 -22.25 -3.74 16.99
C GLY A 393 -21.54 -5.05 17.29
N VAL A 394 -22.11 -5.89 18.14
CA VAL A 394 -21.49 -7.12 18.66
C VAL A 394 -22.14 -8.37 18.04
N TRP A 395 -21.29 -9.30 17.60
CA TRP A 395 -21.68 -10.63 17.15
C TRP A 395 -21.65 -11.63 18.31
N THR A 396 -22.78 -12.30 18.57
CA THR A 396 -22.84 -13.44 19.49
C THR A 396 -22.78 -14.73 18.68
N VAL A 397 -21.61 -15.39 18.72
CA VAL A 397 -21.36 -16.66 18.03
C VAL A 397 -21.62 -17.81 19.01
N PRO A 398 -22.23 -18.93 18.58
CA PRO A 398 -22.40 -20.10 19.43
C PRO A 398 -21.07 -20.66 19.92
N ASP A 399 -21.05 -21.10 21.18
CA ASP A 399 -19.90 -21.76 21.81
C ASP A 399 -19.77 -23.21 21.31
N TRP A 400 -19.39 -23.35 20.04
CA TRP A 400 -19.00 -24.60 19.41
C TRP A 400 -17.47 -24.67 19.33
N ASP A 401 -16.88 -25.85 19.58
CA ASP A 401 -15.43 -26.06 19.46
C ASP A 401 -15.12 -26.63 18.06
N PRO A 402 -14.66 -25.80 17.11
CA PRO A 402 -14.39 -26.23 15.76
C PRO A 402 -13.18 -27.18 15.65
N GLN A 403 -12.23 -27.09 16.58
CA GLN A 403 -11.00 -27.87 16.53
C GLN A 403 -11.24 -29.31 17.01
N ALA A 404 -12.01 -29.46 18.10
CA ALA A 404 -12.41 -30.77 18.59
C ALA A 404 -13.28 -31.49 17.54
N ALA A 405 -14.27 -30.81 16.96
CA ALA A 405 -15.14 -31.38 15.94
C ALA A 405 -14.37 -31.85 14.69
N LEU A 406 -13.37 -31.08 14.23
CA LEU A 406 -12.54 -31.51 13.10
C LEU A 406 -11.67 -32.72 13.47
N THR A 407 -11.14 -32.75 14.70
CA THR A 407 -10.27 -33.84 15.16
C THR A 407 -11.04 -35.14 15.27
N GLU A 408 -12.28 -35.09 15.74
CA GLU A 408 -13.20 -36.24 15.78
C GLU A 408 -13.46 -36.80 14.36
N LEU A 409 -13.79 -35.92 13.41
CA LEU A 409 -14.03 -36.32 12.01
C LEU A 409 -12.79 -36.86 11.28
N LEU A 410 -11.59 -36.44 11.68
CA LEU A 410 -10.34 -36.94 11.12
C LEU A 410 -9.91 -38.30 11.73
N GLN A 411 -10.37 -38.61 12.93
CA GLN A 411 -10.11 -39.90 13.60
C GLN A 411 -11.10 -40.99 13.19
N ASP A 412 -12.23 -40.59 12.61
CA ASP A 412 -13.24 -41.51 12.12
C ASP A 412 -12.72 -42.27 10.88
N LYS A 413 -12.65 -43.61 11.00
CA LYS A 413 -12.07 -44.51 10.00
C LYS A 413 -12.91 -44.64 8.74
N ASP A 414 -14.18 -44.25 8.79
CA ASP A 414 -15.08 -44.32 7.64
C ASP A 414 -14.65 -43.39 6.48
N PHE A 415 -13.80 -42.40 6.75
CA PHE A 415 -13.27 -41.47 5.75
C PHE A 415 -11.92 -41.90 5.12
N GLU A 416 -11.27 -42.97 5.61
CA GLU A 416 -10.04 -43.51 5.02
C GLU A 416 -10.28 -44.18 3.65
N GLY A 417 -11.52 -44.59 3.36
CA GLY A 417 -11.89 -45.33 2.14
C GLY A 417 -11.87 -44.51 0.84
N GLU A 418 -12.24 -43.23 0.87
CA GLU A 418 -12.31 -42.36 -0.33
C GLU A 418 -10.96 -41.76 -0.74
N ALA A 419 -9.98 -41.66 0.17
CA ALA A 419 -8.63 -41.21 -0.18
C ALA A 419 -7.86 -42.26 -1.02
N SER A 420 -8.30 -43.51 -1.00
CA SER A 420 -7.70 -44.62 -1.75
C SER A 420 -8.13 -44.67 -3.22
N SER A 421 -9.33 -44.18 -3.56
CA SER A 421 -9.86 -44.24 -4.93
C SER A 421 -9.24 -43.19 -5.87
N VAL A 422 -8.75 -42.07 -5.33
CA VAL A 422 -8.06 -41.03 -6.12
C VAL A 422 -6.65 -41.49 -6.54
N LYS A 423 -5.99 -42.35 -5.75
CA LYS A 423 -4.72 -42.97 -6.16
C LYS A 423 -4.89 -43.92 -7.33
N THR A 424 -6.01 -44.64 -7.41
CA THR A 424 -6.25 -45.63 -8.46
C THR A 424 -6.46 -45.01 -9.84
N GLU A 425 -7.01 -43.79 -9.92
CA GLU A 425 -7.28 -43.13 -11.20
C GLU A 425 -6.02 -42.48 -11.80
N VAL A 426 -5.11 -41.95 -10.97
CA VAL A 426 -3.82 -41.39 -11.43
C VAL A 426 -2.86 -42.50 -11.87
N ASP A 427 -2.87 -43.65 -11.19
CA ASP A 427 -2.07 -44.82 -11.58
C ASP A 427 -2.63 -45.53 -12.83
N ALA A 428 -3.94 -45.46 -13.08
CA ALA A 428 -4.56 -46.00 -14.30
C ALA A 428 -4.21 -45.17 -15.55
N VAL A 429 -4.05 -43.85 -15.43
CA VAL A 429 -3.65 -42.98 -16.55
C VAL A 429 -2.16 -43.15 -16.89
N LEU A 430 -1.29 -43.39 -15.89
CA LEU A 430 0.14 -43.66 -16.11
C LEU A 430 0.44 -45.08 -16.63
N GLY A 431 -0.51 -46.02 -16.50
CA GLY A 431 -0.40 -47.38 -17.04
C GLY A 431 -0.78 -47.51 -18.52
N ALA A 432 -1.48 -46.53 -19.10
CA ALA A 432 -1.99 -46.59 -20.48
C ALA A 432 -1.03 -45.99 -21.52
N GLU A 433 0.04 -45.27 -21.12
CA GLU A 433 1.06 -44.73 -22.02
C GLU A 433 2.25 -45.67 -22.28
N LYS A 434 2.16 -46.93 -21.82
CA LYS A 434 3.15 -47.97 -22.12
C LYS A 434 2.48 -49.23 -22.67
N CYS A 435 1.85 -49.11 -23.83
CA CYS A 435 1.63 -50.22 -24.77
C CYS A 435 1.85 -49.74 -26.20
#